data_AF-A0A4Q0IGV9-F1
#
_entry.id   AF-A0A4Q0IGV9-F1
#
_cell.length_a   1.000
_cell.length_b   1.000
_cell.length_c   1.000
_cell.angle_alpha   90.00
_cell.angle_beta   90.00
_cell.angle_gamma   90.00
#
_symmetry.space_group_name_H-M   'P 1'
#
loop_
_entity.id
_entity.type
_entity.pdbx_description
1 polymer ?
#
loop_
_entity_poly.entity_id
_entity_poly.type
_entity_poly.pdbx_seq_one_letter_code
_entity_poly.pdbx_strand_id
1 'polypeptide(L)'
;YGIDGKAYLEKIIQASFSLPKIDKLRLRRTLFSKLWVIGGESGFKENIWHEVMNVYFSGLDSLIRNPRDIIRVTNALNMTYPPVKSEIFSPDFVAIEFIRIFCPKLYTTIKSNKKYFAGPNDERHTDREELIKFHNAWLENIDEVN
;
A
#
# COMPACT_ATOMS: atom_id res chain seq x y z
N TYR A 1 -20.30 -27.18 37.59
CA TYR A 1 -19.37 -27.53 36.49
C TYR A 1 -18.81 -26.25 35.88
N GLY A 2 -17.81 -25.66 36.55
CA GLY A 2 -17.10 -24.49 36.05
C GLY A 2 -15.74 -24.97 35.56
N ILE A 3 -15.59 -25.12 34.25
CA ILE A 3 -14.30 -25.45 33.65
C ILE A 3 -13.50 -24.16 33.69
N ASP A 4 -12.41 -24.16 34.46
CA ASP A 4 -11.53 -23.02 34.66
C ASP A 4 -10.90 -22.58 33.32
N GLY A 5 -11.47 -21.52 32.73
CA GLY A 5 -10.98 -20.94 31.47
C GLY A 5 -9.53 -20.45 31.54
N LYS A 6 -8.96 -20.39 32.74
CA LYS A 6 -7.55 -20.05 32.99
C LYS A 6 -6.59 -21.15 32.51
N ALA A 7 -7.02 -22.42 32.50
CA ALA A 7 -6.22 -23.54 32.00
C ALA A 7 -6.07 -23.57 30.47
N TYR A 8 -6.92 -22.84 29.72
CA TYR A 8 -6.79 -22.72 28.27
C TYR A 8 -5.73 -21.68 27.84
N LEU A 9 -5.33 -20.77 28.73
CA LEU A 9 -4.38 -19.71 28.42
C LEU A 9 -2.91 -20.19 28.39
N GLU A 10 -2.61 -21.36 28.98
CA GLU A 10 -1.23 -21.86 29.10
C GLU A 10 -0.68 -22.54 27.84
N LYS A 11 -1.50 -22.73 26.78
CA LYS A 11 -1.04 -23.35 25.53
C LYS A 11 -0.64 -22.39 24.41
N ILE A 12 -0.61 -21.08 24.64
CA ILE A 12 0.00 -20.14 23.69
C ILE A 12 1.47 -19.98 24.05
N ILE A 13 2.22 -21.07 23.91
CA ILE A 13 3.68 -21.01 23.97
C ILE A 13 4.13 -20.39 22.66
N GLN A 14 4.42 -19.08 22.66
CA GLN A 14 5.19 -18.47 21.58
C GLN A 14 6.65 -18.93 21.73
N ALA A 15 6.98 -20.04 21.07
CA ALA A 15 8.38 -20.38 20.84
C ALA A 15 9.05 -19.20 20.12
N SER A 16 10.03 -18.58 20.77
CA SER A 16 10.83 -17.50 20.18
C SER A 16 11.82 -18.10 19.18
N PHE A 17 11.35 -18.41 17.97
CA PHE A 17 12.25 -18.68 16.86
C PHE A 17 12.88 -17.36 16.44
N SER A 18 14.20 -17.24 16.55
CA SER A 18 14.92 -16.15 15.89
C SER A 18 14.71 -16.30 14.38
N LEU A 19 13.78 -15.53 13.83
CA LEU A 19 13.57 -15.48 12.39
C LEU A 19 14.89 -15.07 11.71
N PRO A 20 15.41 -15.85 10.75
CA PRO A 20 16.57 -15.44 9.99
C PRO A 20 16.28 -14.10 9.28
N LYS A 21 17.35 -13.35 8.96
CA LYS A 21 17.24 -12.07 8.23
C LYS A 21 16.23 -12.22 7.09
N ILE A 22 15.22 -11.35 7.09
CA ILE A 22 14.09 -11.41 6.17
C ILE A 22 14.60 -11.38 4.73
N ASP A 23 14.28 -12.42 3.96
CA ASP A 23 14.62 -12.48 2.55
C ASP A 23 13.69 -11.56 1.75
N LYS A 24 14.18 -10.34 1.47
CA LYS A 24 13.50 -9.34 0.64
C LYS A 24 13.12 -9.87 -0.74
N LEU A 25 13.93 -10.74 -1.35
CA LEU A 25 13.61 -11.34 -2.65
C LEU A 25 12.40 -12.26 -2.54
N ARG A 26 12.32 -13.05 -1.47
CA ARG A 26 11.15 -13.89 -1.18
C ARG A 26 9.89 -13.07 -0.92
N LEU A 27 9.99 -11.96 -0.18
CA LEU A 27 8.86 -11.05 0.02
C LEU A 27 8.35 -10.48 -1.30
N ARG A 28 9.25 -9.94 -2.13
CA ARG A 28 8.91 -9.39 -3.46
C ARG A 28 8.26 -10.44 -4.35
N ARG A 29 8.85 -11.63 -4.46
CA ARG A 29 8.29 -12.74 -5.24
C ARG A 29 6.88 -13.11 -4.77
N THR A 30 6.69 -13.20 -3.45
CA THR A 30 5.39 -13.52 -2.85
C THR A 30 4.35 -12.46 -3.17
N LEU A 31 4.70 -11.18 -2.98
CA LEU A 31 3.82 -10.06 -3.30
C LEU A 31 3.43 -10.06 -4.79
N PHE A 32 4.41 -10.13 -5.68
CA PHE A 32 4.18 -10.08 -7.13
C PHE A 32 3.34 -11.27 -7.61
N SER A 33 3.56 -12.47 -7.08
CA SER A 33 2.70 -13.61 -7.39
C SER A 33 1.22 -13.35 -7.03
N LYS A 34 0.96 -12.67 -5.90
CA LYS A 34 -0.40 -12.33 -5.47
C LYS A 34 -0.99 -11.19 -6.30
N LEU A 35 -0.21 -10.16 -6.64
CA LEU A 35 -0.65 -9.07 -7.50
C LEU A 35 -0.99 -9.55 -8.91
N TRP A 36 -0.20 -10.50 -9.44
CA TRP A 36 -0.48 -11.15 -10.72
C TRP A 36 -1.85 -11.83 -10.71
N VAL A 37 -2.16 -12.59 -9.64
CA VAL A 37 -3.47 -13.26 -9.48
C VAL A 37 -4.61 -12.24 -9.35
N ILE A 38 -4.41 -11.14 -8.60
CA ILE A 38 -5.42 -10.07 -8.44
C ILE A 38 -5.77 -9.42 -9.78
N GLY A 39 -4.81 -9.35 -10.72
CA GLY A 39 -5.05 -8.87 -12.08
C GLY A 39 -6.03 -9.73 -12.91
N GLY A 40 -6.34 -10.96 -12.50
CA GLY A 40 -7.32 -11.83 -13.14
C GLY A 40 -6.78 -12.67 -14.31
N GLU A 41 -7.66 -13.01 -15.27
CA GLU A 41 -7.44 -13.99 -16.37
C GLU A 41 -6.19 -13.76 -17.25
N SER A 42 -5.56 -12.59 -17.18
CA SER A 42 -4.30 -12.28 -17.88
C SER A 42 -3.25 -11.62 -17.00
N GLY A 43 -3.47 -11.57 -15.68
CA GLY A 43 -2.76 -10.63 -14.81
C GLY A 43 -2.98 -9.18 -15.26
N PHE A 44 -2.17 -8.27 -14.73
CA PHE A 44 -2.00 -6.99 -15.38
C PHE A 44 -1.38 -7.27 -16.77
N LYS A 45 -2.00 -6.77 -17.86
CA LYS A 45 -1.38 -6.81 -19.20
C LYS A 45 0.08 -6.36 -19.12
N GLU A 46 0.98 -6.89 -19.94
CA GLU A 46 2.44 -6.70 -19.80
C GLU A 46 2.86 -5.23 -19.58
N ASN A 47 2.26 -4.29 -20.32
CA ASN A 47 2.49 -2.86 -20.14
C ASN A 47 2.03 -2.35 -18.75
N ILE A 48 0.85 -2.76 -18.30
CA ILE A 48 0.33 -2.42 -16.97
C ILE A 48 1.18 -3.06 -15.87
N TRP A 49 1.63 -4.30 -16.08
CA TRP A 49 2.49 -5.00 -15.15
C TRP A 49 3.83 -4.27 -14.96
N HIS A 50 4.43 -3.82 -16.06
CA HIS A 50 5.65 -3.02 -16.02
C HIS A 50 5.46 -1.73 -15.20
N GLU A 51 4.33 -1.04 -15.37
CA GLU A 51 4.03 0.16 -14.58
C GLU A 51 3.76 -0.14 -13.10
N VAL A 52 3.10 -1.25 -12.77
CA VAL A 52 2.96 -1.71 -11.38
C VAL A 52 4.35 -1.96 -10.75
N MET A 53 5.28 -2.56 -11.50
CA MET A 53 6.66 -2.75 -11.03
C MET A 53 7.38 -1.40 -10.83
N ASN A 54 7.26 -0.47 -11.79
CA ASN A 54 7.87 0.86 -11.71
C ASN A 54 7.41 1.59 -10.45
N VAL A 55 6.10 1.66 -10.23
CA VAL A 55 5.50 2.27 -9.04
C VAL A 55 5.96 1.56 -7.77
N TYR A 56 6.07 0.23 -7.79
CA TYR A 56 6.54 -0.51 -6.62
C TYR A 56 7.98 -0.15 -6.25
N PHE A 57 8.89 -0.16 -7.24
CA PHE A 57 10.31 0.11 -7.01
C PHE A 57 10.62 1.59 -6.80
N SER A 58 9.75 2.51 -7.22
CA SER A 58 9.94 3.95 -7.00
C SER A 58 9.74 4.38 -5.53
N GLY A 59 9.04 3.58 -4.72
CA GLY A 59 8.87 3.93 -3.30
C GLY A 59 8.08 2.96 -2.44
N LEU A 60 7.31 2.02 -3.00
CA LEU A 60 6.47 1.12 -2.21
C LEU A 60 7.24 -0.07 -1.62
N ASP A 61 8.39 -0.46 -2.18
CA ASP A 61 9.21 -1.56 -1.65
C ASP A 61 9.59 -1.35 -0.18
N SER A 62 9.88 -0.12 0.24
CA SER A 62 10.24 0.20 1.64
C SER A 62 9.11 -0.07 2.64
N LEU A 63 7.85 -0.06 2.18
CA LEU A 63 6.65 -0.26 3.00
C LEU A 63 6.42 -1.74 3.34
N ILE A 64 6.99 -2.67 2.56
CA ILE A 64 6.86 -4.11 2.79
C ILE A 64 8.07 -4.60 3.58
N ARG A 65 7.87 -4.81 4.89
CA ARG A 65 8.91 -5.22 5.84
C ARG A 65 8.82 -6.69 6.19
N ASN A 66 7.62 -7.28 6.14
CA ASN A 66 7.38 -8.66 6.56
C ASN A 66 6.19 -9.31 5.79
N PRO A 67 5.96 -10.63 5.94
CA PRO A 67 4.85 -11.31 5.26
C PRO A 67 3.45 -10.79 5.65
N ARG A 68 3.27 -10.26 6.86
CA ARG A 68 1.98 -9.70 7.31
C ARG A 68 1.61 -8.46 6.49
N ASP A 69 2.58 -7.64 6.10
CA ASP A 69 2.36 -6.47 5.24
C ASP A 69 1.80 -6.89 3.88
N ILE A 70 2.36 -7.96 3.28
CA ILE A 70 1.87 -8.54 2.03
C ILE A 70 0.42 -8.99 2.17
N ILE A 71 0.08 -9.70 3.25
CA ILE A 71 -1.29 -10.16 3.51
C ILE A 71 -2.24 -8.97 3.62
N ARG A 72 -1.87 -7.92 4.37
CA ARG A 72 -2.71 -6.72 4.55
C ARG A 72 -3.05 -6.06 3.20
N VAL A 73 -2.06 -5.78 2.37
CA VAL A 73 -2.28 -5.08 1.10
C VAL A 73 -2.99 -5.94 0.07
N THR A 74 -2.65 -7.22 -0.02
CA THR A 74 -3.28 -8.12 -1.00
C THR A 74 -4.72 -8.47 -0.62
N ASN A 75 -5.06 -8.59 0.66
CA ASN A 75 -6.45 -8.75 1.07
C ASN A 75 -7.29 -7.51 0.76
N ALA A 76 -6.76 -6.31 1.02
CA ALA A 76 -7.43 -5.07 0.68
C ALA A 76 -7.67 -4.98 -0.83
N LEU A 77 -6.64 -5.20 -1.64
CA LEU A 77 -6.73 -5.18 -3.11
C LEU A 77 -7.72 -6.22 -3.65
N ASN A 78 -7.72 -7.45 -3.13
CA ASN A 78 -8.70 -8.47 -3.53
C ASN A 78 -10.15 -8.02 -3.32
N MET A 79 -10.39 -7.21 -2.29
CA MET A 79 -11.73 -6.68 -2.01
C MET A 79 -12.05 -5.44 -2.84
N THR A 80 -11.10 -4.52 -3.00
CA THR A 80 -11.37 -3.19 -3.56
C THR A 80 -11.11 -3.06 -5.05
N TYR A 81 -10.22 -3.86 -5.63
CA TYR A 81 -9.85 -3.77 -7.05
C TYR A 81 -10.88 -4.36 -8.03
N PRO A 82 -11.45 -5.57 -7.81
CA PRO A 82 -12.38 -6.18 -8.76
C PRO A 82 -13.56 -5.30 -9.22
N PRO A 83 -14.25 -4.54 -8.34
CA PRO A 83 -15.40 -3.74 -8.76
C PRO A 83 -15.03 -2.52 -9.61
N VAL A 84 -13.77 -2.04 -9.57
CA VAL A 84 -13.36 -0.79 -10.24
C VAL A 84 -12.37 -1.01 -11.39
N LYS A 85 -11.88 -2.24 -11.59
CA LYS A 85 -10.77 -2.56 -12.51
C LYS A 85 -10.95 -2.07 -13.96
N SER A 86 -12.18 -1.89 -14.43
CA SER A 86 -12.49 -1.40 -15.78
C SER A 86 -12.52 0.12 -15.91
N GLU A 87 -12.48 0.85 -14.78
CA GLU A 87 -12.67 2.30 -14.73
C GLU A 87 -11.41 3.06 -14.29
N ILE A 88 -10.37 2.33 -13.85
CA ILE A 88 -9.19 2.92 -13.23
C ILE A 88 -7.89 2.47 -13.90
N PHE A 89 -6.87 3.32 -13.80
CA PHE A 89 -5.51 2.92 -14.14
C PHE A 89 -4.92 2.09 -12.99
N SER A 90 -4.65 0.83 -13.26
CA SER A 90 -4.30 -0.16 -12.23
C SER A 90 -3.04 0.16 -11.41
N PRO A 91 -1.93 0.67 -12.00
CA PRO A 91 -0.75 1.05 -11.23
C PRO A 91 -1.05 2.12 -10.18
N ASP A 92 -1.85 3.13 -10.53
CA ASP A 92 -2.25 4.20 -9.61
C ASP A 92 -3.11 3.64 -8.46
N PHE A 93 -4.04 2.73 -8.77
CA PHE A 93 -4.87 2.11 -7.75
C PHE A 93 -4.05 1.28 -6.76
N VAL A 94 -3.08 0.51 -7.27
CA VAL A 94 -2.13 -0.22 -6.42
C VAL A 94 -1.35 0.77 -5.54
N ALA A 95 -0.83 1.85 -6.11
CA ALA A 95 -0.10 2.87 -5.35
C ALA A 95 -0.94 3.46 -4.20
N ILE A 96 -2.16 3.87 -4.52
CA ILE A 96 -3.08 4.50 -3.56
C ILE A 96 -3.50 3.51 -2.48
N GLU A 97 -3.68 2.23 -2.80
CA GLU A 97 -3.98 1.19 -1.81
C GLU A 97 -2.81 0.95 -0.84
N PHE A 98 -1.58 0.92 -1.35
CA PHE A 98 -0.39 0.88 -0.48
C PHE A 98 -0.34 2.10 0.44
N ILE A 99 -0.50 3.30 -0.12
CA ILE A 99 -0.50 4.55 0.65
C ILE A 99 -1.61 4.54 1.71
N ARG A 100 -2.82 4.09 1.38
CA ARG A 100 -3.95 3.99 2.31
C ARG A 100 -3.65 3.09 3.51
N ILE A 101 -2.95 1.97 3.28
CA ILE A 101 -2.73 0.94 4.31
C ILE A 101 -1.50 1.24 5.18
N PHE A 102 -0.43 1.73 4.56
CA PHE A 102 0.86 1.92 5.24
C PHE A 102 1.12 3.38 5.63
N CYS A 103 0.50 4.34 4.93
CA CYS A 103 0.69 5.78 5.15
C CYS A 103 -0.67 6.50 5.30
N PRO A 104 -1.50 6.16 6.31
CA PRO A 104 -2.88 6.67 6.41
C PRO A 104 -2.96 8.20 6.56
N LYS A 105 -1.95 8.84 7.20
CA LYS A 105 -1.84 10.30 7.25
C LYS A 105 -1.68 10.89 5.84
N LEU A 106 -0.75 10.34 5.04
CA LEU A 106 -0.52 10.73 3.66
C LEU A 106 -1.77 10.54 2.80
N TYR A 107 -2.44 9.39 2.93
CA TYR A 107 -3.69 9.13 2.23
C TYR A 107 -4.75 10.19 2.54
N THR A 108 -4.91 10.55 3.81
CA THR A 108 -5.83 11.61 4.24
C THR A 108 -5.46 12.96 3.63
N THR A 109 -4.17 13.31 3.63
CA THR A 109 -3.70 14.55 3.01
C THR A 109 -4.02 14.60 1.51
N ILE A 110 -3.74 13.53 0.77
CA ILE A 110 -4.04 13.45 -0.68
C ILE A 110 -5.56 13.61 -0.89
N LYS A 111 -6.36 12.88 -0.11
CA LYS A 111 -7.83 12.90 -0.22
C LYS A 111 -8.43 14.27 0.08
N SER A 112 -7.97 14.95 1.12
CA SER A 112 -8.47 16.27 1.53
C SER A 112 -7.98 17.41 0.63
N ASN A 113 -6.89 17.20 -0.10
CA ASN A 113 -6.25 18.22 -0.92
C ASN A 113 -6.26 17.88 -2.41
N LYS A 114 -7.36 17.30 -2.91
CA LYS A 114 -7.50 16.80 -4.28
C LYS A 114 -6.94 17.76 -5.33
N LYS A 115 -7.23 19.07 -5.22
CA LYS A 115 -6.79 20.11 -6.16
C LYS A 115 -5.28 20.16 -6.41
N TYR A 116 -4.46 19.72 -5.45
CA TYR A 116 -2.99 19.72 -5.58
C TYR A 116 -2.43 18.39 -6.12
N PHE A 117 -3.21 17.31 -6.09
CA PHE A 117 -2.75 15.96 -6.45
C PHE A 117 -3.47 15.34 -7.64
N ALA A 118 -4.66 15.83 -7.99
CA ALA A 118 -5.51 15.28 -9.03
C ALA A 118 -6.37 16.37 -9.70
N GLY A 119 -6.63 16.20 -10.99
CA GLY A 119 -7.40 17.14 -11.79
C GLY A 119 -6.91 17.12 -13.24
N PRO A 120 -7.73 17.60 -14.20
CA PRO A 120 -7.31 17.71 -15.59
C PRO A 120 -6.11 18.66 -15.69
N ASN A 121 -5.18 18.37 -16.60
CA ASN A 121 -3.95 19.15 -16.76
C ASN A 121 -4.23 20.64 -17.06
N ASP A 122 -5.34 20.95 -17.73
CA ASP A 122 -5.74 22.32 -18.08
C ASP A 122 -6.28 23.13 -16.88
N GLU A 123 -6.76 22.47 -15.81
CA GLU A 123 -7.24 23.15 -14.59
C GLU A 123 -6.14 23.35 -13.55
N ARG A 124 -4.89 22.99 -13.85
CA ARG A 124 -3.73 23.33 -12.99
C ARG A 124 -3.35 24.80 -13.09
N HIS A 125 -4.34 25.69 -13.09
CA HIS A 125 -4.23 27.08 -12.67
C HIS A 125 -4.16 27.17 -11.14
N THR A 126 -3.57 26.16 -10.47
CA THR A 126 -3.18 26.38 -9.09
C THR A 126 -2.01 27.35 -9.15
N ASP A 127 -2.19 28.52 -8.54
CA ASP A 127 -1.13 29.48 -8.39
C ASP A 127 0.11 28.76 -7.84
N ARG A 128 1.23 28.88 -8.56
CA ARG A 128 2.47 28.20 -8.20
C ARG A 128 2.90 28.57 -6.79
N GLU A 129 2.61 29.80 -6.34
CA GLU A 129 2.84 30.22 -4.97
C GLU A 129 1.98 29.46 -3.96
N GLU A 130 0.71 29.21 -4.29
CA GLU A 130 -0.19 28.42 -3.45
C GLU A 130 0.29 26.97 -3.33
N LEU A 131 0.72 26.35 -4.44
CA LEU A 131 1.32 25.01 -4.43
C LEU A 131 2.57 24.94 -3.54
N ILE A 132 3.47 25.93 -3.65
CA ILE A 132 4.69 26.00 -2.83
C ILE A 132 4.34 26.17 -1.35
N LYS A 133 3.38 27.05 -1.03
CA LYS A 133 2.89 27.25 0.35
C LYS A 133 2.33 25.96 0.93
N PHE A 134 1.48 25.27 0.18
CA PHE A 134 0.96 23.96 0.57
C PHE A 134 2.08 22.95 0.78
N HIS A 135 3.01 22.84 -0.18
CA HIS A 135 4.11 21.87 -0.12
C HIS A 135 5.00 22.08 1.11
N ASN A 136 5.40 23.32 1.39
CA ASN A 136 6.23 23.65 2.55
C ASN A 136 5.49 23.35 3.86
N ALA A 137 4.24 23.79 3.99
CA ALA A 137 3.43 23.50 5.17
C ALA A 137 3.23 21.99 5.36
N TRP A 138 3.08 21.24 4.27
CA TRP A 138 2.95 19.79 4.33
C TRP A 138 4.26 19.11 4.77
N LEU A 139 5.42 19.54 4.28
CA LEU A 139 6.73 19.02 4.70
C LEU A 139 6.97 19.20 6.20
N GLU A 140 6.58 20.34 6.77
CA GLU A 140 6.69 20.62 8.21
C GLU A 140 5.83 19.69 9.07
N ASN A 141 4.79 19.07 8.49
CA ASN A 141 3.84 18.20 9.17
C ASN A 141 4.06 16.70 8.88
N ILE A 142 5.09 16.34 8.12
CA ILE A 142 5.48 14.94 7.93
C ILE A 142 6.40 14.55 9.10
N ASP A 143 5.92 13.68 9.99
CA ASP A 143 6.81 12.99 10.94
C ASP A 143 7.87 12.23 10.14
N GLU A 144 9.15 12.36 10.47
CA GLU A 144 10.22 11.59 9.84
C GLU A 144 9.84 10.10 9.85
N VAL A 145 9.85 9.50 8.65
CA VAL A 145 9.50 8.09 8.47
C VAL A 145 10.59 7.24 9.13
N ASN A 146 10.32 6.74 10.34
CA ASN A 146 11.15 5.75 11.03
C ASN A 146 11.17 4.36 10.34
#